data_AF-A0AAU6ADG5-F1
#
_entry.id   AF-A0AAU6ADG5-F1
#
_cell.length_a   1.000
_cell.length_b   1.000
_cell.length_c   1.000
_cell.angle_alpha   90.00
_cell.angle_beta   90.00
_cell.angle_gamma   90.00
#
_symmetry.space_group_name_H-M   'P 1'
#
loop_
_entity.id
_entity.type
_entity.pdbx_description
1 polymer ?
#
loop_
_entity_poly.entity_id
_entity_poly.type
_entity_poly.pdbx_seq_one_letter_code
_entity_poly.pdbx_strand_id
1 'polypeptide(L)' 'MGLAIDVGGMWFTCYFFDIKEIEFTFDPADVVDAESFSAVREFVCWLGDSTGREVIVTMERNDHGSMPRLLHYSPRRPA' A
#
# COMPACT_ATOMS: atom_id res chain seq x y z
N MET A 1 -0.02 -17.23 -6.37
CA MET A 1 1.37 -16.94 -6.75
C MET A 1 1.56 -15.46 -6.49
N GLY A 2 2.31 -15.09 -5.46
CA GLY A 2 2.50 -13.68 -5.07
C GLY A 2 3.75 -13.10 -5.72
N LEU A 3 3.77 -11.78 -5.91
CA LEU A 3 4.98 -11.04 -6.27
C LEU A 3 5.50 -10.35 -5.00
N ALA A 4 6.77 -10.56 -4.66
CA ALA A 4 7.43 -9.81 -3.58
C ALA A 4 8.29 -8.69 -4.16
N ILE A 5 8.20 -7.50 -3.59
CA ILE A 5 9.01 -6.34 -3.98
C ILE A 5 9.67 -5.71 -2.75
N ASP A 6 10.89 -5.22 -2.91
CA ASP A 6 11.60 -4.45 -1.90
C ASP A 6 11.27 -2.96 -2.04
N VAL A 7 10.86 -2.33 -0.93
CA VAL A 7 10.55 -0.91 -0.83
C VAL A 7 11.34 -0.34 0.34
N GLY A 8 12.50 0.26 0.05
CA GLY A 8 13.33 0.85 1.09
C GLY A 8 13.79 -0.16 2.15
N GLY A 9 14.07 -1.41 1.75
CA GLY A 9 14.47 -2.50 2.66
C GLY A 9 13.31 -3.26 3.32
N MET A 10 12.05 -2.89 3.03
CA MET A 10 10.86 -3.60 3.51
C MET A 10 10.29 -4.48 2.40
N TRP A 11 9.87 -5.70 2.75
CA TRP A 11 9.25 -6.61 1.78
C TRP A 11 7.75 -6.40 1.73
N PHE A 12 7.27 -6.01 0.55
CA PHE A 12 5.85 -5.96 0.24
C PHE A 12 5.46 -7.22 -0.54
N THR A 13 4.46 -7.94 -0.05
CA THR A 13 3.86 -9.06 -0.78
C THR A 13 2.61 -8.59 -1.50
N CYS A 14 2.58 -8.80 -2.81
CA CYS A 14 1.48 -8.45 -3.68
C CYS A 14 0.59 -9.67 -3.93
N TYR A 15 -0.70 -9.52 -3.65
CA TYR A 15 -1.74 -10.49 -3.89
C TYR A 15 -2.72 -9.97 -4.95
N PHE A 16 -2.96 -10.81 -5.95
CA PHE A 16 -3.98 -10.59 -6.98
C PHE A 16 -5.22 -11.39 -6.57
N PHE A 17 -6.20 -10.73 -5.95
CA PHE A 17 -7.43 -11.38 -5.53
C PHE A 17 -8.41 -11.51 -6.69
N ASP A 18 -8.68 -10.41 -7.39
CA ASP A 18 -9.50 -10.39 -8.60
C ASP A 18 -9.05 -9.30 -9.60
N ILE A 19 -9.83 -9.06 -10.66
CA ILE A 19 -9.53 -8.06 -11.69
C ILE A 19 -9.65 -6.60 -11.19
N LYS A 20 -10.30 -6.39 -10.05
CA LYS A 20 -10.62 -5.07 -9.50
C LYS A 20 -9.69 -4.68 -8.35
N GLU A 21 -9.11 -5.66 -7.66
CA GLU A 21 -8.37 -5.46 -6.42
C GLU A 21 -7.00 -6.14 -6.44
N ILE A 22 -5.98 -5.33 -6.15
CA ILE A 22 -4.61 -5.76 -5.87
C ILE A 22 -4.31 -5.30 -4.45
N GLU A 23 -3.85 -6.22 -3.62
CA GLU A 23 -3.47 -5.93 -2.24
C GLU A 23 -1.96 -6.05 -2.09
N PHE A 24 -1.38 -5.11 -1.35
CA PHE A 24 0.01 -5.18 -0.92
C PHE A 24 0.04 -5.22 0.61
N THR A 25 0.75 -6.21 1.17
CA THR A 25 0.95 -6.33 2.61
C THR A 25 2.44 -6.23 2.96
N PHE A 26 2.73 -5.67 4.13
CA PHE A 26 4.07 -5.55 4.71
C PHE A 26 3.97 -5.71 6.23
N ASP A 27 5.08 -6.03 6.90
CA ASP A 27 5.09 -6.13 8.36
C ASP A 27 5.13 -4.71 8.97
N PRO A 28 4.14 -4.30 9.79
CA PRO A 28 4.18 -3.00 10.45
C PRO A 28 5.38 -2.83 11.38
N ALA A 29 6.00 -3.93 11.85
CA ALA A 29 7.22 -3.86 12.66
C ALA A 29 8.44 -3.34 11.88
N ASP A 30 8.39 -3.33 10.53
CA ASP A 30 9.47 -2.78 9.70
C ASP A 30 9.40 -1.25 9.58
N VAL A 31 8.29 -0.62 9.97
CA VAL A 31 8.12 0.84 9.98
C VAL A 31 8.49 1.40 11.36
N VAL A 32 9.79 1.54 11.59
CA VAL A 32 10.36 1.86 12.92
C VAL A 32 10.71 3.33 13.12
N ASP A 33 10.77 4.11 12.04
CA ASP A 33 11.24 5.50 12.06
C ASP A 33 10.63 6.33 10.92
N ALA A 34 11.06 7.60 10.83
CA ALA A 34 10.57 8.51 9.81
C ALA A 34 11.05 8.15 8.38
N GLU A 35 12.19 7.48 8.25
CA GLU A 35 12.77 7.11 6.95
C GLU A 35 12.02 5.93 6.35
N SER A 36 11.84 4.85 7.12
CA SER A 36 11.00 3.70 6.77
C SER A 36 9.56 4.13 6.46
N PHE A 37 8.97 5.05 7.24
CA PHE A 37 7.66 5.61 6.92
C PHE A 37 7.64 6.40 5.60
N SER A 38 8.70 7.16 5.28
CA SER A 38 8.77 7.88 4.00
C SER A 38 8.78 6.92 2.82
N ALA A 39 9.48 5.78 2.93
CA ALA A 39 9.49 4.75 1.90
C ALA A 39 8.09 4.17 1.65
N VAL A 40 7.32 3.85 2.70
CA VAL A 40 5.92 3.43 2.56
C VAL A 40 5.09 4.50 1.86
N ARG A 41 5.20 5.75 2.31
CA ARG A 41 4.44 6.88 1.75
C ARG A 41 4.76 7.08 0.26
N GLU A 42 6.03 7.07 -0.11
CA GLU A 42 6.48 7.24 -1.49
C GLU A 42 5.98 6.11 -2.39
N PHE A 43 6.03 4.87 -1.92
CA PHE A 43 5.47 3.73 -2.62
C PHE A 43 3.96 3.86 -2.84
N VAL A 44 3.21 4.25 -1.81
CA VAL A 44 1.76 4.46 -1.91
C VAL A 44 1.41 5.57 -2.92
N CYS A 45 2.14 6.70 -2.89
CA CYS A 45 1.97 7.76 -3.88
C CYS A 45 2.27 7.28 -5.29
N TRP A 46 3.41 6.60 -5.47
CA TRP A 46 3.83 6.04 -6.76
C TRP A 46 2.79 5.06 -7.32
N LEU A 47 2.24 4.18 -6.47
CA LEU A 47 1.23 3.21 -6.87
C LEU A 47 -0.06 3.91 -7.32
N GLY A 48 -0.52 4.91 -6.55
CA GLY A 48 -1.70 5.69 -6.91
C GLY A 48 -1.50 6.44 -8.22
N ASP A 49 -0.39 7.15 -8.37
CA ASP A 49 -0.09 7.92 -9.58
C ASP A 49 0.05 7.03 -10.82
N SER A 50 0.70 5.87 -10.68
CA SER A 50 0.92 4.94 -11.78
C SER A 50 -0.36 4.23 -12.24
N THR A 51 -1.32 4.04 -11.33
CA THR A 51 -2.57 3.31 -11.63
C THR A 51 -3.77 4.23 -11.84
N GLY A 52 -3.67 5.49 -11.43
CA GLY A 52 -4.79 6.43 -11.37
C GLY A 52 -5.87 6.03 -10.34
N ARG A 53 -5.51 5.19 -9.35
CA ARG A 53 -6.44 4.65 -8.35
C ARG A 53 -6.13 5.17 -6.95
N GLU A 54 -7.17 5.21 -6.12
CA GLU A 54 -7.02 5.43 -4.68
C GLU A 54 -6.23 4.26 -4.06
N VAL A 55 -5.32 4.59 -3.16
CA VAL A 55 -4.55 3.61 -2.37
C VAL A 55 -4.80 3.89 -0.90
N ILE A 56 -5.21 2.86 -0.18
CA ILE A 56 -5.53 2.93 1.25
C ILE A 56 -4.65 1.91 1.97
N VAL A 57 -3.96 2.35 3.02
CA VAL A 57 -3.25 1.48 3.96
C VAL A 57 -4.14 1.28 5.18
N THR A 58 -4.38 0.03 5.53
CA THR A 58 -5.18 -0.39 6.68
C THR A 58 -4.38 -1.38 7.54
N MET A 59 -4.85 -1.63 8.76
CA MET A 59 -4.41 -2.82 9.50
C MET A 59 -5.09 -4.06 8.90
N GLU A 60 -4.34 -5.12 8.66
CA GLU A 60 -4.90 -6.39 8.18
C GLU A 60 -5.84 -7.00 9.23
N ARG A 61 -7.10 -7.25 8.83
CA ARG A 61 -8.12 -8.00 9.58
C ARG A 61 -9.16 -8.57 8.61
N ASN A 62 -10.02 -9.44 9.12
CA ASN A 62 -11.06 -10.13 8.34
C ASN A 62 -12.07 -9.22 7.61
N ASP A 63 -12.15 -7.92 7.91
CA ASP A 63 -13.04 -6.96 7.24
C ASP A 63 -12.31 -5.64 6.96
N HIS A 64 -11.80 -5.49 5.74
CA HIS A 64 -11.02 -4.33 5.29
C HIS A 64 -11.82 -3.03 5.21
N GLY A 65 -13.14 -3.11 5.01
CA GLY A 65 -14.00 -1.93 4.83
C GLY A 65 -14.33 -1.19 6.13
N SER A 66 -14.19 -1.85 7.27
CA SER A 66 -14.47 -1.28 8.59
C SER A 66 -13.23 -0.76 9.33
N MET A 67 -12.03 -0.97 8.77
CA MET A 67 -10.79 -0.56 9.42
C MET A 67 -10.52 0.95 9.27
N PRO A 68 -9.97 1.60 10.30
CA PRO A 68 -9.47 2.95 10.16
C PRO A 68 -8.36 2.99 9.12
N ARG A 69 -8.44 3.98 8.22
CA ARG A 69 -7.39 4.24 7.23
C ARG A 69 -6.18 4.82 7.95
N LEU A 70 -5.05 4.12 7.90
CA LEU A 70 -3.78 4.60 8.46
C LEU A 70 -3.14 5.63 7.52
N LEU A 71 -3.23 5.35 6.22
CA LEU A 71 -2.79 6.25 5.16
C LEU A 71 -3.78 6.15 4.00
N HIS A 72 -4.05 7.27 3.35
CA HIS A 72 -4.92 7.34 2.20
C HIS A 72 -4.33 8.32 1.19
N TYR A 73 -4.08 7.81 -0.02
CA TYR A 73 -3.64 8.60 -1.16
C TYR A 73 -4.65 8.52 -2.29
N SER A 74 -5.04 9.68 -2.81
CA SER A 74 -5.89 9.78 -3.99
C SER A 74 -5.13 10.58 -5.06
N PRO A 75 -4.68 9.94 -6.16
CA PRO A 75 -3.98 10.63 -7.22
C PRO A 75 -4.91 11.67 -7.86
N ARG A 76 -4.37 12.82 -8.24
CA ARG A 76 -5.15 13.79 -9.00
C ARG A 76 -5.50 13.17 -10.35
N ARG A 77 -6.80 13.09 -10.68
CA ARG A 77 -7.19 12.76 -12.05
C ARG A 77 -6.53 13.78 -12.99
N PRO A 78 -5.81 13.34 -14.04
CA PRO A 78 -5.41 14.27 -15.08
C PRO A 78 -6.67 14.93 -15.64
N ALA A 79 -6.61 16.26 -15.79
CA ALA A 79 -7.69 17.09 -16.28
C ALA A 79 -8.10 16.72 -17.71
#